data_AF-A0A939AZG7-F1
#
_entry.id   AF-A0A939AZG7-F1
#
_cell.length_a   1.000
_cell.length_b   1.000
_cell.length_c   1.000
_cell.angle_alpha   90.00
_cell.angle_beta   90.00
_cell.angle_gamma   90.00
#
_symmetry.space_group_name_H-M   'P 1'
#
loop_
_entity.id
_entity.type
_entity.pdbx_description
1 polymer ?
#
loop_
_entity_poly.entity_id
_entity_poly.type
_entity_poly.pdbx_seq_one_letter_code
_entity_poly.pdbx_strand_id
1 'polypeptide(L)'
;MLKYKHMTMEEGERLICYCPVCDSSSVRMDARTVRMEGHLRLAHLHCRKCAHGVLALVLVNRVGASSVGVLTDLAYEDALRFQDAPPIALNDVIDVHLAFGEAGWTGAAPVKKRHAKVTRLPS
;
A
#
# COMPACT_ATOMS: atom_id res chain seq x y z
N MET A 1 -6.19 -30.92 12.07
CA MET A 1 -5.42 -31.06 10.82
C MET A 1 -6.05 -30.18 9.75
N LEU A 2 -5.53 -28.97 9.56
CA LEU A 2 -6.00 -28.07 8.51
C LEU A 2 -5.35 -28.48 7.19
N LYS A 3 -6.15 -29.04 6.28
CA LYS A 3 -5.75 -29.40 4.91
C LYS A 3 -5.57 -28.10 4.11
N TYR A 4 -4.34 -27.67 3.88
CA TYR A 4 -4.07 -26.61 2.91
C TYR A 4 -3.83 -27.24 1.54
N LYS A 5 -4.84 -27.07 0.67
CA LYS A 5 -4.86 -27.44 -0.74
C LYS A 5 -3.76 -26.66 -1.46
N HIS A 6 -3.02 -27.32 -2.35
CA HIS A 6 -2.03 -26.69 -3.22
C HIS A 6 -2.63 -25.44 -3.89
N MET A 7 -2.08 -24.27 -3.56
CA MET A 7 -2.53 -22.97 -4.04
C MET A 7 -1.72 -22.62 -5.29
N THR A 8 -2.38 -22.64 -6.44
CA THR A 8 -1.83 -22.29 -7.75
C THR A 8 -1.72 -20.76 -7.91
N MET A 9 -0.90 -20.31 -8.86
CA MET A 9 -0.50 -18.90 -8.99
C MET A 9 -1.65 -17.92 -9.31
N GLU A 10 -2.77 -18.41 -9.84
CA GLU A 10 -4.00 -17.63 -10.04
C GLU A 10 -4.76 -17.37 -8.72
N GLU A 11 -4.51 -18.16 -7.67
CA GLU A 11 -5.25 -18.10 -6.41
C GLU A 11 -4.62 -17.17 -5.35
N GLY A 12 -3.46 -16.58 -5.64
CA GLY A 12 -2.82 -15.60 -4.73
C GLY A 12 -3.56 -14.25 -4.62
N GLU A 13 -4.76 -14.15 -5.21
CA GLU A 13 -5.71 -13.04 -5.01
C GLU A 13 -6.59 -13.24 -3.76
N ARG A 14 -6.57 -14.43 -3.13
CA ARG A 14 -7.45 -14.76 -1.99
C ARG A 14 -6.80 -14.60 -0.60
N LEU A 15 -5.63 -13.97 -0.48
CA LEU A 15 -4.84 -14.01 0.77
C LEU A 15 -5.30 -13.01 1.85
N ILE A 16 -6.50 -12.44 1.80
CA ILE A 16 -6.95 -11.53 2.89
C ILE A 16 -8.41 -11.81 3.22
N CYS A 17 -8.60 -12.66 4.23
CA CYS A 17 -9.86 -13.34 4.47
C CYS A 17 -10.81 -12.62 5.44
N TYR A 18 -10.41 -11.50 6.05
CA TYR A 18 -11.25 -10.74 6.96
C TYR A 18 -10.74 -9.31 7.18
N CYS A 19 -11.60 -8.42 7.66
CA CYS A 19 -11.23 -7.07 8.08
C CYS A 19 -10.60 -7.11 9.48
N PRO A 20 -9.35 -6.64 9.69
CA PRO A 20 -8.70 -6.68 11.01
C PRO A 20 -9.33 -5.72 12.03
N VAL A 21 -10.23 -4.83 11.60
CA VAL A 21 -10.88 -3.83 12.47
C VAL A 21 -12.24 -4.31 12.98
N CYS A 22 -13.07 -4.88 12.12
CA CYS A 22 -14.46 -5.22 12.45
C CYS A 22 -14.83 -6.69 12.22
N ASP A 23 -13.82 -7.52 11.95
CA ASP A 23 -13.88 -8.98 11.79
C ASP A 23 -14.89 -9.45 10.73
N SER A 24 -15.22 -8.59 9.76
CA SER A 24 -16.08 -9.00 8.65
C SER A 24 -15.33 -9.91 7.69
N SER A 25 -16.02 -10.93 7.18
CA SER A 25 -15.48 -11.87 6.20
C SER A 25 -15.09 -11.21 4.86
N SER A 26 -14.30 -11.95 4.07
CA SER A 26 -13.80 -11.55 2.74
C SER A 26 -14.84 -11.06 1.75
N VAL A 27 -16.10 -11.53 1.81
CA VAL A 27 -17.19 -11.03 0.94
C VAL A 27 -17.43 -9.52 1.15
N ARG A 28 -17.02 -8.96 2.29
CA ARG A 28 -17.14 -7.53 2.58
C ARG A 28 -15.86 -6.73 2.32
N MET A 29 -14.82 -7.37 1.80
CA MET A 29 -13.57 -6.73 1.42
C MET A 29 -13.51 -6.59 -0.10
N ASP A 30 -13.47 -5.35 -0.60
CA ASP A 30 -13.19 -5.09 -2.00
C ASP A 30 -11.67 -5.00 -2.17
N ALA A 31 -11.09 -5.89 -2.96
CA ALA A 31 -9.65 -5.94 -3.22
C ALA A 31 -9.34 -5.39 -4.62
N ARG A 32 -8.41 -4.44 -4.69
CA ARG A 32 -7.94 -3.86 -5.95
C ARG A 32 -6.42 -3.90 -6.00
N THR A 33 -5.88 -4.47 -7.07
CA THR A 33 -4.43 -4.52 -7.29
C THR A 33 -3.87 -3.11 -7.50
N VAL A 34 -2.81 -2.79 -6.77
CA VAL A 34 -2.02 -1.56 -6.91
C VAL A 34 -0.81 -1.84 -7.79
N ARG A 35 -0.08 -2.93 -7.52
CA ARG A 35 1.13 -3.32 -8.26
C ARG A 35 1.29 -4.84 -8.32
N MET A 36 1.85 -5.31 -9.44
CA MET A 36 2.35 -6.68 -9.57
C MET A 36 3.78 -6.63 -10.11
N GLU A 37 4.71 -7.28 -9.40
CA GLU A 37 6.11 -7.35 -9.81
C GLU A 37 6.68 -8.73 -9.47
N GLY A 38 6.81 -9.59 -10.49
CA GLY A 38 7.21 -10.98 -10.32
C GLY A 38 6.33 -11.73 -9.33
N HIS A 39 6.90 -12.06 -8.17
CA HIS A 39 6.26 -12.79 -7.08
C HIS A 39 5.59 -11.91 -6.02
N LEU A 40 5.75 -10.59 -6.15
CA LEU A 40 5.25 -9.59 -5.22
C LEU A 40 3.97 -8.96 -5.76
N ARG A 41 2.96 -8.87 -4.91
CA ARG A 41 1.66 -8.27 -5.21
C ARG A 41 1.33 -7.27 -4.13
N LEU A 42 1.03 -6.04 -4.54
CA LEU A 42 0.51 -5.01 -3.67
C LEU A 42 -0.96 -4.80 -4.00
N ALA A 43 -1.83 -4.94 -3.01
CA ALA A 43 -3.27 -4.74 -3.14
C ALA A 43 -3.76 -3.75 -2.10
N HIS A 44 -4.70 -2.90 -2.49
CA HIS A 44 -5.48 -2.09 -1.58
C HIS A 44 -6.80 -2.82 -1.34
N LEU A 45 -7.18 -2.91 -0.08
CA LEU A 45 -8.42 -3.52 0.35
C LEU A 45 -9.28 -2.47 1.02
N HIS A 46 -10.56 -2.49 0.70
CA HIS A 46 -11.54 -1.63 1.33
C HIS A 46 -12.63 -2.45 1.99
N CYS A 47 -12.84 -2.25 3.29
CA CYS A 47 -13.93 -2.91 4.00
C CYS A 47 -15.25 -2.15 3.81
N ARG A 48 -16.22 -2.76 3.12
CA ARG A 48 -17.55 -2.17 2.93
C ARG A 48 -18.38 -2.02 4.21
N LYS A 49 -17.97 -2.65 5.32
CA LYS A 49 -18.67 -2.57 6.62
C LYS A 49 -18.22 -1.40 7.47
N CYS A 50 -16.90 -1.19 7.60
CA CYS A 50 -16.34 -0.14 8.47
C CYS A 50 -15.53 0.92 7.72
N ALA A 51 -15.51 0.87 6.38
CA ALA A 51 -14.83 1.81 5.48
C ALA A 51 -13.30 1.94 5.64
N HIS A 52 -12.66 1.11 6.46
CA HIS A 52 -11.20 1.16 6.62
C HIS A 52 -10.48 0.56 5.41
N GLY A 53 -9.35 1.16 5.05
CA GLY A 53 -8.42 0.68 4.03
C GLY A 53 -7.33 -0.21 4.63
N VAL A 54 -6.91 -1.24 3.90
CA VAL A 54 -5.71 -2.01 4.21
C VAL A 54 -4.84 -2.06 2.96
N LEU A 55 -3.60 -1.62 3.05
CA LEU A 55 -2.61 -1.85 2.01
C LEU A 55 -1.85 -3.12 2.34
N ALA A 56 -1.90 -4.10 1.44
CA ALA A 56 -1.36 -5.42 1.67
C ALA A 56 -0.35 -5.83 0.62
N LEU A 57 0.83 -6.21 1.10
CA LEU A 57 1.91 -6.75 0.32
C LEU A 57 1.93 -8.27 0.48
N VAL A 58 1.81 -9.00 -0.62
CA VAL A 58 1.82 -10.46 -0.66
C VAL A 58 3.00 -10.92 -1.50
N LEU A 59 3.86 -11.75 -0.91
CA LEU A 59 4.96 -12.42 -1.59
C LEU A 59 4.66 -13.90 -1.72
N VAL A 60 4.58 -14.43 -2.93
CA VAL A 60 4.32 -15.85 -3.19
C VAL A 60 5.55 -16.48 -3.85
N ASN A 61 6.20 -17.41 -3.16
CA ASN A 61 7.34 -18.15 -3.68
C ASN A 61 7.03 -19.68 -3.73
N ARG A 62 8.00 -20.49 -4.16
CA ARG A 62 7.83 -21.94 -4.29
C ARG A 62 7.63 -22.67 -2.95
N VAL A 63 8.01 -22.05 -1.84
CA VAL A 63 7.95 -22.63 -0.49
C VAL A 63 6.67 -22.23 0.23
N GLY A 64 6.06 -21.10 -0.15
CA GLY A 64 4.78 -20.65 0.41
C GLY A 64 4.47 -19.19 0.09
N ALA A 65 3.49 -18.65 0.80
CA ALA A 65 3.10 -17.24 0.72
C ALA A 65 3.36 -16.54 2.07
N SER A 66 3.84 -15.29 2.00
CA SER A 66 3.96 -14.38 3.13
C SER A 66 3.20 -13.09 2.81
N SER A 67 2.65 -12.44 3.83
CA SER A 67 1.95 -11.16 3.67
C SER A 67 2.19 -10.20 4.81
N VAL A 68 2.30 -8.91 4.48
CA VAL A 68 2.29 -7.80 5.43
C VAL A 68 1.15 -6.87 5.05
N GLY A 69 0.33 -6.47 6.03
CA GLY A 69 -0.76 -5.52 5.83
C GLY A 69 -0.61 -4.32 6.74
N VAL A 70 -0.93 -3.14 6.23
CA VAL A 70 -0.96 -1.89 6.99
C VAL A 70 -2.38 -1.33 6.93
N LEU A 71 -2.98 -1.08 8.09
CA LEU A 71 -4.23 -0.34 8.19
C LEU A 71 -3.96 1.12 7.81
N THR A 72 -4.76 1.66 6.90
CA THR A 72 -4.52 2.98 6.33
C THR A 72 -5.83 3.68 5.97
N ASP A 73 -5.80 4.99 5.99
CA ASP A 73 -6.84 5.90 5.51
C ASP A 73 -6.72 6.20 4.02
N LEU A 74 -5.68 5.71 3.34
CA LEU A 74 -5.51 5.91 1.89
C LEU A 74 -6.71 5.35 1.12
N ALA A 75 -7.25 6.13 0.19
CA ALA A 75 -8.11 5.61 -0.85
C ALA A 75 -7.29 4.79 -1.87
N TYR A 76 -7.98 4.00 -2.70
CA TYR A 76 -7.29 3.26 -3.76
C TYR A 76 -6.50 4.18 -4.69
N GLU A 77 -7.11 5.31 -5.02
CA GLU A 77 -6.55 6.33 -5.91
C GLU A 77 -5.30 6.98 -5.28
N ASP A 78 -5.25 7.12 -3.96
CA ASP A 78 -4.05 7.57 -3.24
C ASP A 78 -2.95 6.53 -3.31
N ALA A 79 -3.27 5.25 -3.09
CA ALA A 79 -2.30 4.16 -3.18
C ALA A 79 -1.68 4.08 -4.60
N LEU A 80 -2.48 4.25 -5.65
CA LEU A 80 -1.98 4.36 -7.02
C LEU A 80 -1.12 5.60 -7.25
N ARG A 81 -1.46 6.74 -6.65
CA ARG A 81 -0.68 7.98 -6.77
C ARG A 81 0.68 7.87 -6.08
N PHE A 82 0.74 7.24 -4.91
CA PHE A 82 1.94 7.19 -4.09
C PHE A 82 2.83 5.95 -4.33
N GLN A 83 2.39 4.95 -5.10
CA GLN A 83 3.19 3.74 -5.33
C GLN A 83 4.56 4.01 -5.99
N ASP A 84 4.65 5.09 -6.78
CA ASP A 84 5.87 5.53 -7.47
C ASP A 84 6.48 6.78 -6.82
N ALA A 85 5.94 7.20 -5.68
CA ALA A 85 6.50 8.34 -4.95
C ALA A 85 7.90 7.99 -4.42
N PRO A 86 8.84 8.93 -4.45
CA PRO A 86 10.14 8.73 -3.84
C PRO A 86 9.99 8.45 -2.33
N PRO A 87 10.89 7.66 -1.73
CA PRO A 87 10.90 7.45 -0.29
C PRO A 87 10.94 8.79 0.46
N ILE A 88 10.18 8.86 1.56
CA ILE A 88 10.17 10.02 2.45
C ILE A 88 11.56 10.15 3.09
N ALA A 89 12.24 11.27 2.86
CA ALA A 89 13.52 11.58 3.48
C ALA A 89 13.33 12.34 4.80
N LEU A 90 14.35 12.35 5.65
CA LEU A 90 14.34 13.10 6.92
C LEU A 90 13.94 14.57 6.74
N ASN A 91 14.50 15.24 5.72
CA ASN A 91 14.19 16.64 5.45
C ASN A 91 12.74 16.87 5.02
N ASP A 92 12.10 15.89 4.36
CA ASP A 92 10.68 15.99 4.00
C ASP A 92 9.82 16.04 5.27
N VAL A 93 10.19 15.29 6.31
CA VAL A 93 9.50 15.30 7.62
C VAL A 93 9.71 16.62 8.36
N ILE A 94 10.95 17.13 8.39
CA ILE A 94 11.28 18.42 9.03
C ILE A 94 10.54 19.57 8.34
N ASP A 95 10.58 19.61 7.00
CA ASP A 95 9.91 20.64 6.20
C ASP A 95 8.40 20.69 6.51
N VAL A 96 7.76 19.51 6.59
CA VAL A 96 6.34 19.40 6.91
C VAL A 96 6.04 19.82 8.35
N HIS A 97 6.87 19.42 9.32
CA HIS A 97 6.71 19.80 10.73
C HIS A 97 6.77 21.32 10.92
N LEU A 98 7.77 21.98 10.32
CA LEU A 98 7.91 23.44 10.37
C LEU A 98 6.73 24.15 9.71
N ALA A 99 6.28 23.64 8.55
CA ALA A 99 5.11 24.18 7.85
C ALA A 99 3.83 24.10 8.69
N PHE A 100 3.65 23.04 9.50
CA PHE A 100 2.52 22.92 10.42
C PHE A 100 2.64 23.78 11.69
N GLY A 101 3.86 24.08 12.14
CA GLY A 101 4.12 24.79 13.39
C GLY A 101 4.13 26.32 13.29
N GLU A 102 4.64 26.88 12.19
CA GLU A 102 4.87 28.34 12.08
C GLU A 102 3.70 29.11 11.49
N ALA A 103 2.90 28.47 10.63
CA ALA A 103 1.71 29.05 10.04
C ALA A 103 0.61 28.00 10.16
N GLY A 104 -0.45 28.28 10.92
CA GLY A 104 -1.62 27.40 10.95
C GLY A 104 -1.95 26.92 9.53
N TRP A 105 -2.08 25.61 9.33
CA TRP A 105 -2.10 24.98 8.02
C TRP A 105 -3.02 25.72 7.02
N THR A 106 -2.44 26.29 5.96
CA THR A 106 -3.15 27.07 4.94
C THR A 106 -3.56 26.23 3.72
N GLY A 107 -3.41 24.90 3.76
CA GLY A 107 -3.90 23.99 2.72
C GLY A 107 -2.91 23.68 1.58
N ALA A 108 -1.69 24.20 1.60
CA ALA A 108 -0.67 23.87 0.61
C ALA A 108 0.69 23.60 1.25
N ALA A 109 1.11 22.32 1.23
CA ALA A 109 2.51 21.99 1.44
C ALA A 109 3.33 22.59 0.27
N PRO A 110 4.51 23.19 0.52
CA PRO A 110 5.36 23.66 -0.56
C PRO A 110 5.82 22.47 -1.41
N VAL A 111 5.22 22.30 -2.60
CA VAL A 111 5.66 21.31 -3.58
C VAL A 111 7.01 21.76 -4.12
N LYS A 112 8.10 21.27 -3.52
CA LYS A 112 9.44 21.43 -4.10
C LYS A 112 9.46 20.68 -5.43
N LYS A 113 9.54 21.41 -6.56
CA LYS A 113 9.84 20.83 -7.87
C LYS A 113 11.23 20.21 -7.79
N ARG A 114 11.31 18.91 -7.45
CA ARG A 114 12.58 18.19 -7.49
C ARG A 114 12.99 18.05 -8.95
N HIS A 115 14.06 18.74 -9.34
CA HIS A 115 14.73 18.48 -10.61
C HIS A 115 15.19 17.01 -10.60
N ALA A 116 14.51 16.16 -11.36
CA ALA A 116 14.98 14.79 -11.58
C ALA A 116 16.35 14.87 -12.27
N LYS A 117 17.42 14.65 -11.50
CA LYS A 117 18.72 14.37 -12.11
C LYS A 117 18.62 12.96 -12.66
N VAL A 118 18.24 12.86 -13.94
CA VAL A 118 18.36 11.63 -14.72
C VAL A 118 19.84 11.31 -14.83
N THR A 119 20.38 10.57 -13.87
CA THR A 119 21.65 9.86 -14.05
C THR A 119 21.37 8.68 -14.97
N ARG A 120 21.76 8.83 -16.24
CA ARG A 120 21.86 7.71 -17.18
C ARG A 120 22.79 6.67 -16.55
N LEU A 121 22.32 5.44 -16.44
CA LEU A 121 23.17 4.28 -16.18
C LEU A 121 24.14 4.13 -17.38
N PRO A 122 25.44 3.89 -17.17
CA PRO A 122 26.34 3.59 -18.28
C PRO A 122 25.99 2.25 -18.94
N SER A 123 26.21 2.21 -20.24
CA SER A 123 26.00 1.13 -21.21
C SER A 123 26.65 -0.19 -20.83
#